data_AF-A0A929Y6Z1-F1
#
_entry.id   AF-A0A929Y6Z1-F1
#
_cell.length_a   1.000
_cell.length_b   1.000
_cell.length_c   1.000
_cell.angle_alpha   90.00
_cell.angle_beta   90.00
_cell.angle_gamma   90.00
#
_symmetry.space_group_name_H-M   'P 1'
#
loop_
_entity.id
_entity.type
_entity.pdbx_description
1 polymer ?
#
loop_
_entity_poly.entity_id
_entity_poly.type
_entity_poly.pdbx_seq_one_letter_code
_entity_poly.pdbx_strand_id
1 'polypeptide(L)'
;MLPWNVISMKEAGIDLEIVEDGKTFAENALIKARALHAYLKERGQEEKTIVMADDSGLEIDALNGEPGIYSARYLGHDTPYTVKNQNFLDRMKGVPEEKRTARYICAIATVLPDGEELQTEAALEGRIAYQSAGNNGFGFDPILYLPQYGKTSAEISVEEKNAISHRGKALQKMKILLEEHR
;
A
#
# COMPACT_ATOMS: atom_id res chain seq x y z
N MET A 1 7.09 -22.16 4.95
CA MET A 1 7.48 -20.78 5.29
C MET A 1 8.94 -20.62 4.90
N LEU A 2 9.30 -19.60 4.12
CA LEU A 2 10.70 -19.32 3.87
C LEU A 2 11.36 -18.91 5.20
N PRO A 3 12.59 -19.34 5.52
CA PRO A 3 13.21 -19.12 6.83
C PRO A 3 13.80 -17.70 6.97
N TRP A 4 13.00 -16.67 6.66
CA TRP A 4 13.42 -15.28 6.81
C TRP A 4 13.16 -14.79 8.23
N ASN A 5 14.15 -14.12 8.81
CA ASN A 5 13.95 -13.30 10.00
C ASN A 5 13.59 -11.88 9.54
N VAL A 6 12.33 -11.49 9.69
CA VAL A 6 11.85 -10.16 9.29
C VAL A 6 12.05 -9.20 10.45
N ILE A 7 12.75 -8.09 10.19
CA ILE A 7 13.05 -7.06 11.18
C ILE A 7 12.61 -5.72 10.60
N SER A 8 11.79 -4.97 11.32
CA SER A 8 11.44 -3.59 10.95
C SER A 8 12.60 -2.62 11.26
N MET A 9 12.63 -1.45 10.60
CA MET A 9 13.61 -0.40 10.90
C MET A 9 13.61 -0.02 12.40
N LYS A 10 12.43 0.05 13.00
CA LYS A 10 12.27 0.36 14.43
C LYS A 10 12.92 -0.71 15.33
N GLU A 11 12.72 -1.98 15.03
CA GLU A 11 13.36 -3.09 15.78
C GLU A 11 14.88 -3.12 15.59
N ALA A 12 15.36 -2.73 14.41
CA ALA A 12 16.77 -2.57 14.12
C ALA A 12 17.39 -1.29 14.74
N GLY A 13 16.59 -0.44 15.38
CA GLY A 13 17.05 0.85 15.94
C GLY A 13 17.49 1.85 14.86
N ILE A 14 16.97 1.71 13.65
CA ILE A 14 17.28 2.58 12.50
C ILE A 14 16.26 3.71 12.47
N ASP A 15 16.76 4.93 12.69
CA ASP A 15 16.00 6.17 12.53
C ASP A 15 16.52 6.89 11.28
N LEU A 16 15.91 6.57 10.14
CA LEU A 16 16.25 7.12 8.82
C LEU A 16 15.02 7.83 8.28
N GLU A 17 15.13 9.14 8.10
CA GLU A 17 14.13 9.91 7.37
C GLU A 17 14.30 9.71 5.87
N ILE A 18 13.21 9.33 5.20
CA ILE A 18 13.19 9.08 3.76
C ILE A 18 12.19 10.02 3.14
N VAL A 19 12.66 10.83 2.18
CA VAL A 19 11.78 11.73 1.41
C VAL A 19 11.17 10.95 0.25
N GLU A 20 9.85 10.84 0.22
CA GLU A 20 9.08 10.22 -0.87
C GLU A 20 8.73 11.26 -1.95
N ASP A 21 9.63 11.46 -2.92
CA ASP A 21 9.47 12.41 -4.03
C ASP A 21 9.13 11.73 -5.38
N GLY A 22 8.76 10.46 -5.33
CA GLY A 22 8.28 9.70 -6.48
C GLY A 22 6.90 10.18 -6.97
N LYS A 23 6.61 9.86 -8.22
CA LYS A 23 5.35 10.16 -8.92
C LYS A 23 4.40 8.96 -8.98
N THR A 24 4.88 7.77 -8.60
CA THR A 24 4.10 6.52 -8.55
C THR A 24 4.37 5.77 -7.24
N PHE A 25 3.48 4.84 -6.89
CA PHE A 25 3.70 3.96 -5.73
C PHE A 25 4.98 3.14 -5.88
N ALA A 26 5.26 2.61 -7.07
CA ALA A 26 6.47 1.85 -7.35
C ALA A 26 7.75 2.69 -7.16
N GLU A 27 7.74 3.95 -7.60
CA GLU A 27 8.85 4.88 -7.39
C GLU A 27 9.09 5.17 -5.90
N ASN A 28 8.03 5.46 -5.13
CA ASN A 28 8.15 5.70 -3.68
C ASN A 28 8.63 4.45 -2.92
N ALA A 29 8.10 3.27 -3.26
CA ALA A 29 8.55 2.02 -2.67
C ALA A 29 10.05 1.81 -2.93
N LEU A 30 10.51 2.08 -4.15
CA LEU A 30 11.91 1.93 -4.53
C LEU A 30 12.83 2.95 -3.85
N ILE A 31 12.40 4.21 -3.76
CA ILE A 31 13.12 5.26 -3.00
C ILE A 31 13.35 4.79 -1.56
N LYS A 32 12.31 4.27 -0.91
CA LYS A 32 12.40 3.71 0.45
C LYS A 32 13.36 2.54 0.56
N ALA A 33 13.25 1.57 -0.34
CA ALA A 33 14.10 0.38 -0.31
C ALA A 33 15.58 0.74 -0.59
N ARG A 34 15.84 1.60 -1.57
CA ARG A 34 17.19 2.09 -1.90
C ARG A 34 17.83 2.85 -0.74
N ALA A 35 17.08 3.75 -0.11
CA ALA A 35 17.59 4.56 1.00
C ALA A 35 18.04 3.68 2.18
N LEU A 36 17.21 2.70 2.56
CA LEU A 36 17.57 1.77 3.65
C LEU A 36 18.71 0.83 3.25
N HIS A 37 18.76 0.34 2.01
CA HIS A 37 19.88 -0.47 1.53
C HIS A 37 21.20 0.30 1.53
N ALA A 38 21.21 1.55 1.05
CA ALA A 38 22.38 2.42 1.10
C ALA A 38 22.85 2.67 2.54
N TYR A 39 21.92 2.94 3.46
CA TYR A 39 22.20 3.12 4.89
C TYR A 39 22.90 1.90 5.51
N LEU A 40 22.46 0.67 5.15
CA LEU A 40 23.07 -0.57 5.62
C LEU A 40 24.44 -0.81 4.98
N LYS A 41 24.58 -0.50 3.68
CA LYS A 41 25.83 -0.63 2.94
C LYS A 41 26.96 0.24 3.52
N GLU A 42 26.65 1.47 3.90
CA GLU A 42 27.60 2.36 4.59
C GLU A 42 28.10 1.79 5.93
N ARG A 43 27.38 0.83 6.50
CA ARG A 43 27.69 0.17 7.79
C ARG A 43 28.22 -1.26 7.61
N GLY A 44 28.39 -1.72 6.37
CA GLY A 44 28.82 -3.09 6.07
C GLY A 44 27.83 -4.16 6.53
N GLN A 45 26.53 -3.85 6.48
CA GLN A 45 25.44 -4.73 6.94
C GLN A 45 24.59 -5.28 5.78
N GLU A 46 24.90 -4.95 4.54
CA GLU A 46 24.13 -5.30 3.35
C GLU A 46 24.31 -6.77 2.91
N GLU A 47 25.48 -7.38 3.14
CA GLU A 47 25.87 -8.68 2.56
C GLU A 47 24.90 -9.84 2.85
N LYS A 48 24.06 -9.72 3.88
CA LYS A 48 23.09 -10.74 4.29
C LYS A 48 21.68 -10.17 4.50
N THR A 49 21.43 -8.96 4.01
CA THR A 49 20.17 -8.27 4.25
C THR A 49 19.47 -7.95 2.95
N ILE A 50 18.27 -8.50 2.82
CA ILE A 50 17.31 -8.10 1.81
C ILE A 50 16.50 -6.94 2.39
N VAL A 51 16.46 -5.82 1.69
CA VAL A 51 15.66 -4.66 2.08
C VAL A 51 14.36 -4.68 1.30
N MET A 52 13.23 -4.53 1.98
CA MET A 52 11.90 -4.46 1.36
C MET A 52 11.16 -3.24 1.88
N ALA A 53 10.49 -2.50 0.99
CA ALA A 53 9.60 -1.41 1.34
C ALA A 53 8.33 -1.47 0.50
N ASP A 54 7.20 -1.02 1.07
CA ASP A 54 5.94 -0.85 0.35
C ASP A 54 5.53 0.62 0.26
N ASP A 55 4.79 0.95 -0.80
CA ASP A 55 4.00 2.17 -0.92
C ASP A 55 2.59 1.80 -1.36
N SER A 56 1.58 2.32 -0.66
CA SER A 56 0.19 1.92 -0.87
C SER A 56 -0.76 3.10 -0.76
N GLY A 57 -1.86 3.03 -1.49
CA GLY A 57 -2.87 4.07 -1.48
C GLY A 57 -4.16 3.70 -2.19
N LEU A 58 -5.12 4.61 -2.11
CA LEU A 58 -6.39 4.55 -2.82
C LEU A 58 -6.32 5.42 -4.07
N GLU A 59 -6.83 4.92 -5.19
CA GLU A 59 -7.08 5.71 -6.39
C GLU A 59 -8.57 5.66 -6.73
N ILE A 60 -9.15 6.83 -7.05
CA ILE A 60 -10.56 6.98 -7.42
C ILE A 60 -10.62 7.52 -8.85
N ASP A 61 -11.18 6.74 -9.78
CA ASP A 61 -11.11 7.06 -11.20
C ASP A 61 -11.84 8.37 -11.54
N ALA A 62 -13.02 8.58 -10.95
CA ALA A 62 -13.78 9.82 -11.13
C ALA A 62 -13.09 11.07 -10.58
N LEU A 63 -12.07 10.90 -9.74
CA LEU A 63 -11.27 11.98 -9.15
C LEU A 63 -9.85 11.98 -9.69
N ASN A 64 -9.64 11.48 -10.91
CA ASN A 64 -8.35 11.44 -11.60
C ASN A 64 -7.26 10.73 -10.79
N GLY A 65 -7.62 9.67 -10.06
CA GLY A 65 -6.70 8.89 -9.25
C GLY A 65 -6.42 9.44 -7.86
N GLU A 66 -7.05 10.55 -7.45
CA GLU A 66 -6.94 11.01 -6.05
C GLU A 66 -7.51 9.96 -5.07
N PRO A 67 -6.93 9.82 -3.86
CA PRO A 67 -5.75 10.53 -3.34
C PRO A 67 -4.39 10.06 -3.89
N GLY A 68 -4.30 8.86 -4.47
CA GLY A 68 -3.07 8.30 -5.03
C GLY A 68 -1.96 8.18 -3.98
N ILE A 69 -0.71 8.49 -4.39
CA ILE A 69 0.47 8.51 -3.51
C ILE A 69 0.34 9.47 -2.31
N TYR A 70 -0.63 10.37 -2.33
CA TYR A 70 -0.91 11.28 -1.22
C TYR A 70 -1.87 10.70 -0.19
N SER A 71 -2.33 9.45 -0.34
CA SER A 71 -3.30 8.78 0.54
C SER A 71 -3.13 9.05 2.03
N ALA A 72 -1.93 8.77 2.57
CA ALA A 72 -1.64 8.96 3.99
C ALA A 72 -1.68 10.44 4.43
N ARG A 73 -1.32 11.36 3.53
CA ARG A 73 -1.18 12.80 3.77
C ARG A 73 -2.29 13.65 3.17
N TYR A 74 -3.33 13.02 2.64
CA TYR A 74 -4.42 13.71 1.96
C TYR A 74 -5.15 14.61 2.94
N LEU A 75 -5.33 15.89 2.59
CA LEU A 75 -5.84 16.96 3.49
C LEU A 75 -4.95 17.26 4.72
N GLY A 76 -3.77 16.66 4.84
CA GLY A 76 -2.88 16.77 5.99
C GLY A 76 -2.56 15.41 6.61
N HIS A 77 -1.41 15.31 7.28
CA HIS A 77 -1.01 14.11 8.02
C HIS A 77 -1.96 13.82 9.19
N ASP A 78 -2.29 14.85 9.97
CA ASP A 78 -3.08 14.70 11.21
C ASP A 78 -4.60 14.69 10.99
N THR A 79 -5.05 14.83 9.75
CA THR A 79 -6.48 14.81 9.44
C THR A 79 -7.04 13.40 9.69
N PRO A 80 -8.10 13.23 10.51
CA PRO A 80 -8.69 11.92 10.75
C PRO A 80 -9.23 11.30 9.46
N TYR A 81 -9.09 9.99 9.29
CA TYR A 81 -9.63 9.28 8.13
C TYR A 81 -11.14 9.43 8.00
N THR A 82 -11.88 9.60 9.09
CA THR A 82 -13.32 9.92 9.02
C THR A 82 -13.60 11.19 8.22
N VAL A 83 -12.77 12.23 8.38
CA VAL A 83 -12.85 13.48 7.62
C VAL A 83 -12.43 13.28 6.16
N LYS A 84 -11.32 12.56 5.92
CA LYS A 84 -10.87 12.23 4.55
C LYS A 84 -11.93 11.42 3.80
N ASN A 85 -12.49 10.41 4.45
CA ASN A 85 -13.54 9.54 3.90
C ASN A 85 -14.79 10.35 3.54
N GLN A 86 -15.25 11.22 4.45
CA GLN A 86 -16.40 12.08 4.20
C GLN A 86 -16.16 13.04 3.03
N ASN A 87 -14.96 13.61 2.90
CA ASN A 87 -14.60 14.46 1.76
C ASN A 87 -14.76 13.71 0.42
N PHE A 88 -14.29 12.48 0.34
CA PHE A 88 -14.46 11.66 -0.87
C PHE A 88 -15.92 11.30 -1.14
N LEU A 89 -16.68 10.89 -0.12
CA LEU A 89 -18.11 10.61 -0.28
C LEU A 89 -18.88 11.83 -0.80
N ASP A 90 -18.59 13.02 -0.28
CA ASP A 90 -19.21 14.27 -0.70
C ASP A 90 -18.86 14.64 -2.15
N ARG A 91 -17.59 14.52 -2.54
CA ARG A 91 -17.14 14.75 -3.93
C ARG A 91 -17.72 13.76 -4.92
N MET A 92 -18.07 12.56 -4.46
CA MET A 92 -18.66 11.52 -5.27
C MET A 92 -20.20 11.62 -5.35
N LYS A 93 -20.84 12.63 -4.75
CA LYS A 93 -22.29 12.85 -4.90
C LYS A 93 -22.65 13.11 -6.38
N GLY A 94 -23.65 12.39 -6.88
CA GLY A 94 -24.11 12.50 -8.27
C GLY A 94 -23.25 11.77 -9.30
N VAL A 95 -22.12 11.14 -8.90
CA VAL A 95 -21.35 10.26 -9.78
C VAL A 95 -22.12 8.95 -10.00
N PRO A 96 -22.46 8.59 -11.25
CA PRO A 96 -23.14 7.33 -11.57
C PRO A 96 -22.37 6.10 -11.10
N GLU A 97 -23.09 5.04 -10.72
CA GLU A 97 -22.54 3.79 -10.15
C GLU A 97 -21.35 3.22 -10.94
N GLU A 98 -21.46 3.20 -12.27
CA GLU A 98 -20.45 2.67 -13.19
C GLU A 98 -19.17 3.51 -13.24
N LYS A 99 -19.21 4.75 -12.76
CA LYS A 99 -18.06 5.66 -12.68
C LYS A 99 -17.47 5.77 -11.28
N ARG A 100 -18.00 5.04 -10.30
CA ARG A 100 -17.50 5.06 -8.91
C ARG A 100 -16.29 4.16 -8.69
N THR A 101 -15.66 3.66 -9.74
CA THR A 101 -14.55 2.70 -9.65
C THR A 101 -13.38 3.29 -8.88
N ALA A 102 -12.82 2.45 -8.02
CA ALA A 102 -11.69 2.79 -7.17
C ALA A 102 -10.90 1.53 -6.85
N ARG A 103 -9.63 1.70 -6.50
CA ARG A 103 -8.74 0.58 -6.20
C ARG A 103 -7.77 0.93 -5.10
N TYR A 104 -7.49 -0.05 -4.25
CA TYR A 104 -6.27 0.01 -3.46
C TYR A 104 -5.11 -0.55 -4.26
N ILE A 105 -3.98 0.15 -4.28
CA ILE A 105 -2.72 -0.29 -4.87
C ILE A 105 -1.70 -0.51 -3.76
N CYS A 106 -0.90 -1.57 -3.87
CA CYS A 106 0.34 -1.74 -3.11
C CYS A 106 1.45 -2.08 -4.10
N ALA A 107 2.46 -1.24 -4.13
CA ALA A 107 3.73 -1.53 -4.76
C ALA A 107 4.73 -1.94 -3.67
N ILE A 108 5.49 -2.99 -3.94
CA ILE A 108 6.58 -3.48 -3.08
C ILE A 108 7.85 -3.45 -3.90
N ALA A 109 8.87 -2.80 -3.35
CA ALA A 109 10.22 -2.82 -3.88
C ALA A 109 11.14 -3.58 -2.92
N THR A 110 12.04 -4.36 -3.49
CA THR A 110 13.05 -5.13 -2.76
C THR A 110 14.42 -4.87 -3.36
N VAL A 111 15.43 -4.64 -2.52
CA VAL A 111 16.84 -4.53 -2.92
C VAL A 111 17.58 -5.72 -2.31
N LEU A 112 18.21 -6.52 -3.17
CA LEU A 112 19.03 -7.68 -2.80
C LEU A 112 20.44 -7.25 -2.34
N PRO A 113 21.21 -8.12 -1.64
CA PRO A 113 22.55 -7.77 -1.15
C PRO A 113 23.55 -7.32 -2.22
N ASP A 114 23.40 -7.79 -3.46
CA ASP A 114 24.23 -7.40 -4.60
C ASP A 114 23.77 -6.09 -5.27
N GLY A 115 22.66 -5.51 -4.79
CA GLY A 115 22.04 -4.29 -5.31
C GLY A 115 21.00 -4.52 -6.40
N GLU A 116 20.66 -5.77 -6.75
CA GLU A 116 19.55 -6.03 -7.67
C GLU A 116 18.21 -5.57 -7.09
N GLU A 117 17.36 -5.01 -7.94
CA GLU A 117 16.10 -4.38 -7.55
C GLU A 117 14.91 -5.14 -8.15
N LEU A 118 14.03 -5.60 -7.26
CA LEU A 118 12.80 -6.29 -7.63
C LEU A 118 11.60 -5.41 -7.29
N GLN A 119 10.60 -5.39 -8.16
CA GLN A 119 9.37 -4.66 -7.93
C GLN A 119 8.15 -5.51 -8.22
N THR A 120 7.12 -5.37 -7.40
CA THR A 120 5.82 -5.97 -7.64
C THR A 120 4.72 -4.99 -7.29
N GLU A 121 3.60 -5.08 -8.00
CA GLU A 121 2.42 -4.27 -7.72
C GLU A 121 1.18 -5.15 -7.83
N ALA A 122 0.19 -4.87 -6.97
CA ALA A 122 -1.12 -5.47 -7.08
C ALA A 122 -2.21 -4.52 -6.62
N ALA A 123 -3.42 -4.75 -7.15
CA ALA A 123 -4.60 -3.98 -6.84
C ALA A 123 -5.72 -4.81 -6.19
N LEU A 124 -6.55 -4.13 -5.40
CA LEU A 124 -7.87 -4.59 -4.97
C LEU A 124 -8.89 -3.62 -5.54
N GLU A 125 -9.57 -4.07 -6.60
CA GLU A 125 -10.62 -3.32 -7.27
C GLU A 125 -11.90 -3.25 -6.42
N GLY A 126 -12.58 -2.12 -6.52
CA GLY A 126 -13.83 -1.85 -5.85
C GLY A 126 -14.53 -0.61 -6.42
N ARG A 127 -15.42 -0.05 -5.61
CA ARG A 127 -16.13 1.19 -5.90
C ARG A 127 -16.16 2.07 -4.66
N ILE A 128 -16.28 3.37 -4.81
CA ILE A 128 -16.59 4.24 -3.67
C ILE A 128 -18.05 4.03 -3.27
N ALA A 129 -18.27 3.66 -2.01
CA ALA A 129 -19.60 3.48 -1.44
C ALA A 129 -20.41 4.79 -1.46
N TYR A 130 -21.74 4.71 -1.29
CA TYR A 130 -22.58 5.91 -1.12
C TYR A 130 -22.50 6.49 0.29
N GLN A 131 -22.14 5.66 1.27
CA GLN A 131 -21.95 6.03 2.67
C GLN A 131 -20.87 5.14 3.27
N SER A 132 -20.21 5.60 4.33
CA SER A 132 -19.28 4.77 5.08
C SER A 132 -19.99 3.66 5.82
N ALA A 133 -19.43 2.45 5.85
CA ALA A 133 -19.95 1.34 6.63
C ALA A 133 -18.80 0.48 7.20
N GLY A 134 -19.08 -0.25 8.28
CA GLY A 134 -18.11 -1.12 8.93
C GLY A 134 -17.07 -0.41 9.80
N ASN A 135 -16.44 -1.18 10.69
CA ASN A 135 -15.46 -0.69 11.66
C ASN A 135 -14.15 -1.50 11.65
N ASN A 136 -14.03 -2.51 10.77
CA ASN A 136 -12.82 -3.31 10.64
C ASN A 136 -11.79 -2.58 9.77
N GLY A 137 -10.52 -2.91 9.96
CA GLY A 137 -9.44 -2.37 9.14
C GLY A 137 -9.09 -0.92 9.49
N PHE A 138 -8.68 -0.14 8.50
CA PHE A 138 -8.17 1.21 8.68
C PHE A 138 -8.30 2.05 7.41
N GLY A 139 -7.99 3.34 7.51
CA GLY A 139 -7.87 4.20 6.34
C GLY A 139 -9.21 4.41 5.61
N PHE A 140 -9.21 4.11 4.31
CA PHE A 140 -10.36 4.27 3.43
C PHE A 140 -11.24 3.02 3.35
N ASP A 141 -10.99 2.00 4.17
CA ASP A 141 -11.76 0.74 4.16
C ASP A 141 -13.28 0.94 4.29
N PRO A 142 -13.77 1.89 5.11
CA PRO A 142 -15.21 2.12 5.24
C PRO A 142 -15.89 2.66 3.97
N ILE A 143 -15.12 3.16 2.99
CA ILE A 143 -15.67 3.75 1.76
C ILE A 143 -15.32 2.97 0.50
N LEU A 144 -14.47 1.94 0.58
CA LEU A 144 -14.22 1.04 -0.54
C LEU A 144 -15.22 -0.12 -0.53
N TYR A 145 -16.24 -0.02 -1.35
CA TYR A 145 -17.22 -1.08 -1.62
C TYR A 145 -16.65 -2.19 -2.51
N LEU A 146 -16.89 -3.44 -2.12
CA LEU A 146 -16.48 -4.65 -2.80
C LEU A 146 -17.72 -5.36 -3.38
N PRO A 147 -18.02 -5.21 -4.69
CA PRO A 147 -19.24 -5.75 -5.30
C PRO A 147 -19.43 -7.25 -5.08
N GLN A 148 -18.34 -8.02 -5.08
CA GLN A 148 -18.35 -9.47 -4.88
C GLN A 148 -18.76 -9.91 -3.46
N TYR A 149 -18.72 -9.00 -2.48
CA TYR A 149 -19.18 -9.24 -1.10
C TYR A 149 -20.47 -8.49 -0.75
N GLY A 150 -20.92 -7.57 -1.61
CA GLY A 150 -22.04 -6.70 -1.30
C GLY A 150 -21.78 -5.76 -0.12
N LYS A 151 -20.51 -5.50 0.22
CA LYS A 151 -20.05 -4.88 1.47
C LYS A 151 -18.86 -3.95 1.23
N THR A 152 -18.64 -3.01 2.13
CA THR A 152 -17.37 -2.27 2.21
C THR A 152 -16.24 -3.15 2.74
N SER A 153 -14.99 -2.76 2.47
CA SER A 153 -13.83 -3.48 2.98
C SER A 153 -13.74 -3.48 4.51
N ALA A 154 -14.40 -2.54 5.20
CA ALA A 154 -14.47 -2.50 6.66
C ALA A 154 -15.59 -3.36 7.27
N GLU A 155 -16.45 -3.97 6.44
CA GLU A 155 -17.53 -4.87 6.87
C GLU A 155 -17.19 -6.36 6.71
N ILE A 156 -16.14 -6.68 5.95
CA ILE A 156 -15.63 -8.05 5.83
C ILE A 156 -14.66 -8.37 6.98
N SER A 157 -14.46 -9.66 7.25
CA SER A 157 -13.54 -10.12 8.28
C SER A 157 -12.08 -9.85 7.89
N VAL A 158 -11.18 -9.88 8.87
CA VAL A 158 -9.73 -9.73 8.61
C VAL A 158 -9.23 -10.87 7.73
N GLU A 159 -9.73 -12.09 7.94
CA GLU A 159 -9.42 -13.28 7.15
C GLU A 159 -9.86 -13.13 5.70
N GLU A 160 -11.09 -12.68 5.47
CA GLU A 160 -11.62 -12.40 4.12
C GLU A 160 -10.79 -11.33 3.43
N LYS A 161 -10.46 -10.24 4.15
CA LYS A 161 -9.65 -9.15 3.61
C LYS A 161 -8.25 -9.64 3.25
N ASN A 162 -7.61 -10.41 4.11
CA ASN A 162 -6.27 -10.94 3.88
C ASN A 162 -6.21 -11.83 2.63
N ALA A 163 -7.26 -12.62 2.37
CA ALA A 163 -7.34 -13.48 1.19
C ALA A 163 -7.38 -12.70 -0.15
N ILE A 164 -7.88 -11.47 -0.15
CA ILE A 164 -8.07 -10.68 -1.38
C ILE A 164 -7.20 -9.42 -1.45
N SER A 165 -6.51 -9.07 -0.38
CA SER A 165 -5.82 -7.78 -0.24
C SER A 165 -4.76 -7.58 -1.32
N HIS A 166 -4.68 -6.34 -1.82
CA HIS A 166 -3.64 -5.85 -2.71
C HIS A 166 -2.24 -6.14 -2.12
N ARG A 167 -2.01 -5.86 -0.83
CA ARG A 167 -0.76 -6.16 -0.13
C ARG A 167 -0.43 -7.66 -0.12
N GLY A 168 -1.39 -8.51 0.20
CA GLY A 168 -1.22 -9.96 0.17
C GLY A 168 -0.84 -10.45 -1.23
N LYS A 169 -1.52 -9.97 -2.27
CA LYS A 169 -1.21 -10.29 -3.67
C LYS A 169 0.20 -9.82 -4.09
N ALA A 170 0.58 -8.59 -3.74
CA ALA A 170 1.90 -8.05 -4.04
C ALA A 170 3.00 -8.86 -3.34
N LEU A 171 2.82 -9.21 -2.06
CA LEU A 171 3.75 -10.06 -1.32
C LEU A 171 3.89 -11.46 -1.93
N GLN A 172 2.80 -12.07 -2.41
CA GLN A 172 2.90 -13.38 -3.09
C GLN A 172 3.67 -13.28 -4.41
N LYS A 173 3.47 -12.21 -5.19
CA LYS A 173 4.30 -11.96 -6.39
C LYS A 173 5.77 -11.78 -6.01
N MET A 174 6.06 -11.01 -4.97
CA MET A 174 7.43 -10.76 -4.52
C MET A 174 8.09 -12.04 -4.02
N LYS A 175 7.34 -12.89 -3.33
CA LYS A 175 7.80 -14.21 -2.90
C LYS A 175 8.25 -15.07 -4.07
N ILE A 176 7.48 -15.10 -5.17
CA ILE A 176 7.84 -15.86 -6.38
C ILE A 176 9.16 -15.34 -6.96
N LEU A 177 9.30 -14.02 -7.12
CA LEU A 177 10.55 -13.42 -7.60
C LEU A 177 11.73 -13.77 -6.69
N LEU A 178 11.57 -13.68 -5.37
CA LEU A 178 12.63 -14.05 -4.42
C LEU A 178 12.98 -15.55 -4.44
N GLU A 179 12.05 -16.42 -4.82
CA GLU A 179 12.32 -17.85 -5.00
C GLU A 179 13.10 -18.13 -6.29
N GLU A 180 12.95 -17.29 -7.33
CA GLU A 180 13.69 -17.36 -8.59
C GLU A 180 15.14 -16.85 -8.47
N HIS A 181 15.42 -15.98 -7.49
CA HIS A 181 16.75 -15.40 -7.22
C HIS A 181 17.53 -16.16 -6.13
N ARG A 182 17.21 -17.44 -5.93
CA ARG A 182 17.88 -18.35 -4.99
C ARG A 182 19.05 -19.11 -5.59
#